data_AF-A0A972YCB2-F1
#
_entry.id   AF-A0A972YCB2-F1
#
_cell.length_a   1.000
_cell.length_b   1.000
_cell.length_c   1.000
_cell.angle_alpha   90.00
_cell.angle_beta   90.00
_cell.angle_gamma   90.00
#
_symmetry.space_group_name_H-M   'P 1'
#
loop_
_entity.id
_entity.type
_entity.pdbx_description
1 polymer ?
#
loop_
_entity_poly.entity_id
_entity_poly.type
_entity_poly.pdbx_seq_one_letter_code
_entity_poly.pdbx_strand_id
1 'polypeptide(L)'
;MKFRMTVSALALGLMAACSQGSNIASPGTTAPTTPPSTGGGSGGGSGGGGSTASCPTGFTAGTAIGSITTCTLSGTLLGTTTLTNVANVVYRLNGRVDVGVDTGADGTDPAGSVASLVIEPGVTIIGATGQDYLVVARGSTIEAAGTATQPITFTSAADIERQNDSDPSNDLGETFDGEWGGIVILGSAPQNRCLSGSAYGTDTCQQRIEGVTSPDALYGGDDADDYSGTLRYVIVKHAGFELTTDNELNGIAFGGFFLVPHAEVTARAFQIHDVLILSARRVLRIVVVKLEARIFLENVPI
;
A
#
# COMPACT_ATOMS: atom_id res chain seq x y z
N MET A 1 60.02 -32.85 -32.58
CA MET A 1 58.94 -31.91 -32.24
C MET A 1 59.26 -31.26 -30.90
N LYS A 2 59.63 -29.98 -30.88
CA LYS A 2 59.85 -29.20 -29.65
C LYS A 2 58.56 -28.42 -29.36
N PHE A 3 57.85 -28.76 -28.29
CA PHE A 3 56.65 -28.04 -27.86
C PHE A 3 57.05 -26.93 -26.88
N ARG A 4 56.66 -25.70 -27.20
CA ARG A 4 56.83 -24.51 -26.36
C ARG A 4 55.73 -24.49 -25.30
N MET A 5 56.08 -24.38 -24.02
CA MET A 5 55.14 -24.11 -22.93
C MET A 5 55.20 -22.61 -22.59
N THR A 6 54.06 -21.94 -22.70
CA THR A 6 53.83 -20.54 -22.34
C THR A 6 53.60 -20.39 -20.84
N VAL A 7 54.24 -19.38 -20.26
CA VAL A 7 54.13 -18.98 -18.84
C VAL A 7 52.84 -18.15 -18.65
N SER A 8 51.96 -18.58 -17.74
CA SER A 8 50.87 -17.74 -17.21
C SER A 8 51.31 -17.12 -15.88
N ALA A 9 51.31 -15.79 -15.81
CA ALA A 9 51.54 -15.03 -14.59
C ALA A 9 50.22 -14.88 -13.82
N LEU A 10 50.19 -15.39 -12.59
CA LEU A 10 49.07 -15.22 -11.65
C LEU A 10 49.39 -14.04 -10.72
N ALA A 11 48.69 -12.93 -10.87
CA ALA A 11 48.80 -11.77 -9.98
C ALA A 11 47.90 -11.99 -8.74
N LEU A 12 48.52 -12.19 -7.58
CA LEU A 12 47.85 -12.23 -6.27
C LEU A 12 47.64 -10.79 -5.77
N GLY A 13 46.38 -10.35 -5.75
CA GLY A 13 45.96 -9.11 -5.08
C GLY A 13 45.72 -9.33 -3.60
N LEU A 14 46.46 -8.61 -2.76
CA LEU A 14 46.32 -8.54 -1.31
C LEU A 14 45.02 -7.79 -0.95
N MET A 15 44.06 -8.46 -0.32
CA MET A 15 42.90 -7.80 0.29
C MET A 15 43.20 -7.58 1.78
N ALA A 16 43.36 -6.33 2.18
CA ALA A 16 43.47 -5.91 3.57
C ALA A 16 42.08 -5.99 4.23
N ALA A 17 41.94 -6.88 5.22
CA ALA A 17 40.76 -6.96 6.07
C ALA A 17 40.90 -5.94 7.21
N CYS A 18 40.08 -4.89 7.20
CA CYS A 18 39.79 -4.10 8.39
C CYS A 18 38.70 -4.83 9.19
N SER A 19 39.08 -5.43 10.33
CA SER A 19 38.11 -5.97 11.30
C SER A 19 37.45 -4.81 12.04
N GLN A 20 36.16 -4.56 11.80
CA GLN A 20 35.38 -3.61 12.56
C GLN A 20 34.62 -4.32 13.69
N GLY A 21 34.83 -3.82 14.90
CA GLY A 21 33.75 -3.55 15.87
C GLY A 21 33.03 -4.73 16.50
N SER A 22 33.47 -5.07 17.72
CA SER A 22 32.71 -5.87 18.68
C SER A 22 31.41 -5.18 19.11
N ASN A 23 30.40 -6.02 19.40
CA ASN A 23 29.14 -5.75 20.13
C ASN A 23 27.91 -5.39 19.28
N ILE A 24 27.27 -6.41 18.66
CA ILE A 24 25.82 -6.41 18.44
C ILE A 24 25.18 -6.98 19.70
N ALA A 25 24.61 -6.10 20.53
CA ALA A 25 23.63 -6.47 21.52
C ALA A 25 22.28 -6.58 20.82
N SER A 26 21.68 -7.78 20.89
CA SER A 26 20.32 -8.04 20.44
C SER A 26 19.33 -7.23 21.28
N PRO A 27 18.43 -6.42 20.71
CA PRO A 27 17.28 -5.95 21.47
C PRO A 27 16.34 -7.15 21.64
N GLY A 28 16.19 -7.59 22.88
CA GLY A 28 15.27 -8.67 23.25
C GLY A 28 13.83 -8.41 22.81
N THR A 29 13.08 -9.49 22.70
CA THR A 29 11.68 -9.58 22.31
C THR A 29 10.78 -8.61 23.08
N THR A 30 10.13 -7.67 22.40
CA THR A 30 9.04 -6.89 22.96
C THR A 30 7.77 -7.74 22.99
N ALA A 31 7.33 -8.10 24.19
CA ALA A 31 5.98 -8.58 24.44
C ALA A 31 4.95 -7.45 24.13
N PRO A 32 3.70 -7.78 23.77
CA PRO A 32 2.68 -6.77 23.45
C PRO A 32 2.34 -5.97 24.71
N THR A 33 2.54 -4.65 24.68
CA THR A 33 2.11 -3.78 25.76
C THR A 33 0.66 -3.35 25.52
N THR A 34 -0.21 -3.71 26.46
CA THR A 34 -1.52 -3.08 26.65
C THR A 34 -1.35 -1.59 26.98
N PRO A 35 -2.16 -0.66 26.43
CA PRO A 35 -2.00 0.78 26.72
C PRO A 35 -2.34 1.12 28.18
N PRO A 36 -1.52 1.92 28.90
CA PRO A 36 -1.91 2.50 30.17
C PRO A 36 -2.66 3.83 29.99
N SER A 37 -3.59 4.05 30.91
CA SER A 37 -4.47 5.22 31.05
C SER A 37 -3.72 6.52 31.40
N THR A 38 -4.19 7.63 30.80
CA THR A 38 -4.28 9.01 31.31
C THR A 38 -3.11 9.56 32.15
N GLY A 39 -2.35 10.47 31.54
CA GLY A 39 -1.49 11.43 32.25
C GLY A 39 -1.12 12.59 31.33
N GLY A 40 -1.72 13.76 31.57
CA GLY A 40 -1.45 14.98 30.79
C GLY A 40 -0.05 15.54 31.03
N GLY A 41 0.50 16.17 29.99
CA GLY A 41 1.77 16.89 30.05
C GLY A 41 1.96 17.75 28.81
N SER A 42 1.63 19.04 28.93
CA SER A 42 1.94 20.07 27.94
C SER A 42 3.46 20.32 27.87
N GLY A 43 4.02 20.36 26.66
CA GLY A 43 5.38 20.81 26.40
C GLY A 43 5.47 21.38 24.99
N GLY A 44 5.54 22.70 24.88
CA GLY A 44 5.55 23.43 23.61
C GLY A 44 6.91 23.47 22.92
N GLY A 45 6.86 23.56 21.59
CA GLY A 45 7.95 23.96 20.71
C GLY A 45 7.34 24.70 19.52
N SER A 46 7.72 25.97 19.34
CA SER A 46 7.17 26.92 18.37
C SER A 46 8.04 27.01 17.12
N GLY A 47 7.42 27.11 15.94
CA GLY A 47 8.06 27.69 14.76
C GLY A 47 7.61 27.14 13.40
N GLY A 48 6.42 27.53 12.92
CA GLY A 48 6.03 27.40 11.51
C GLY A 48 4.54 27.18 11.29
N GLY A 49 3.80 28.26 10.95
CA GLY A 49 2.46 28.20 10.34
C GLY A 49 1.45 27.25 10.98
N GLY A 50 1.23 27.35 12.30
CA GLY A 50 0.41 26.37 13.03
C GLY A 50 -1.01 26.25 12.51
N SER A 51 -1.32 25.11 11.89
CA SER A 51 -2.69 24.64 11.68
C SER A 51 -3.44 24.63 13.02
N THR A 52 -4.65 25.17 13.08
CA THR A 52 -5.50 25.10 14.29
C THR A 52 -6.27 23.79 14.41
N ALA A 53 -6.24 22.94 13.37
CA ALA A 53 -6.89 21.65 13.40
C ALA A 53 -6.10 20.65 14.25
N SER A 54 -6.84 19.75 14.90
CA SER A 54 -6.26 18.66 15.69
C SER A 54 -6.66 17.32 15.07
N CYS A 55 -5.76 16.35 15.19
CA CYS A 55 -6.05 15.00 14.73
C CYS A 55 -7.26 14.41 15.46
N PRO A 56 -8.11 13.65 14.75
CA PRO A 56 -9.17 12.87 15.39
C PRO A 56 -8.62 11.92 16.45
N THR A 57 -9.47 11.52 17.39
CA THR A 57 -9.09 10.56 18.43
C THR A 57 -8.53 9.28 17.82
N GLY A 58 -7.42 8.79 18.37
CA GLY A 58 -6.71 7.60 17.86
C GLY A 58 -5.58 7.91 16.89
N PHE A 59 -5.44 9.17 16.45
CA PHE A 59 -4.35 9.58 15.56
C PHE A 59 -3.41 10.57 16.25
N THR A 60 -2.13 10.48 15.90
CA THR A 60 -1.08 11.40 16.36
C THR A 60 -0.70 12.37 15.24
N ALA A 61 -0.40 13.61 15.62
CA ALA A 61 0.07 14.60 14.66
C ALA A 61 1.43 14.20 14.08
N GLY A 62 1.57 14.27 12.76
CA GLY A 62 2.82 14.13 12.03
C GLY A 62 3.44 15.48 11.67
N THR A 63 4.41 15.46 10.75
CA THR A 63 4.98 16.70 10.19
C THR A 63 3.94 17.43 9.36
N ALA A 64 3.58 18.65 9.75
CA ALA A 64 2.64 19.49 9.04
C ALA A 64 3.16 19.87 7.63
N ILE A 65 2.23 20.15 6.72
CA ILE A 65 2.52 20.64 5.36
C ILE A 65 1.95 22.05 5.27
N GLY A 66 2.79 23.07 5.36
CA GLY A 66 2.32 24.46 5.48
C GLY A 66 1.40 24.61 6.70
N SER A 67 0.15 25.01 6.46
CA SER A 67 -0.90 25.14 7.47
C SER A 67 -1.83 23.91 7.59
N ILE A 68 -1.48 22.79 6.95
CA ILE A 68 -2.26 21.54 6.99
C ILE A 68 -1.73 20.64 8.11
N THR A 69 -2.63 20.20 8.97
CA THR A 69 -2.34 19.16 9.97
C THR A 69 -2.23 17.81 9.30
N THR A 70 -1.15 17.07 9.57
CA THR A 70 -1.04 15.67 9.14
C THR A 70 -1.30 14.74 10.32
N CYS A 71 -2.08 13.67 10.10
CA CYS A 71 -2.42 12.68 11.10
C CYS A 71 -1.90 11.31 10.70
N THR A 72 -1.02 10.75 11.52
CA THR A 72 -0.20 9.59 11.13
C THR A 72 -1.00 8.29 11.16
N LEU A 73 -0.89 7.50 10.08
CA LEU A 73 -1.22 6.08 10.01
C LEU A 73 0.10 5.30 9.90
N SER A 74 0.26 4.26 10.71
CA SER A 74 1.50 3.49 10.76
C SER A 74 1.26 2.06 11.22
N GLY A 75 2.08 1.13 10.73
CA GLY A 75 2.06 -0.26 11.19
C GLY A 75 0.80 -1.01 10.76
N THR A 76 0.41 -1.99 11.57
CA THR A 76 -0.75 -2.84 11.30
C THR A 76 -1.99 -2.34 12.05
N LEU A 77 -3.05 -2.09 11.30
CA LEU A 77 -4.38 -1.76 11.82
C LEU A 77 -5.10 -3.06 12.17
N LEU A 78 -5.46 -3.23 13.44
CA LEU A 78 -6.15 -4.40 13.95
C LEU A 78 -7.56 -3.99 14.39
N GLY A 79 -8.58 -4.39 13.61
CA GLY A 79 -9.97 -3.98 13.78
C GLY A 79 -10.41 -2.84 12.86
N THR A 80 -11.55 -2.21 13.16
CA THR A 80 -12.09 -1.12 12.34
C THR A 80 -11.38 0.20 12.64
N THR A 81 -10.77 0.80 11.60
CA THR A 81 -10.19 2.14 11.64
C THR A 81 -10.98 3.04 10.69
N THR A 82 -11.47 4.17 11.21
CA THR A 82 -12.22 5.16 10.41
C THR A 82 -11.39 6.42 10.21
N LEU A 83 -11.18 6.79 8.96
CA LEU A 83 -10.61 8.08 8.56
C LEU A 83 -11.76 9.07 8.34
N THR A 84 -11.89 10.03 9.25
CA THR A 84 -12.96 11.03 9.24
C THR A 84 -12.54 12.29 8.49
N ASN A 85 -13.45 12.90 7.76
CA ASN A 85 -13.18 14.15 7.06
C ASN A 85 -13.18 15.33 8.04
N VAL A 86 -11.98 15.84 8.37
CA VAL A 86 -11.79 17.02 9.21
C VAL A 86 -11.11 18.13 8.40
N ALA A 87 -11.64 19.34 8.50
CA ALA A 87 -11.09 20.49 7.78
C ALA A 87 -9.62 20.74 8.13
N ASN A 88 -8.79 21.00 7.11
CA ASN A 88 -7.34 21.20 7.21
C ASN A 88 -6.57 20.01 7.82
N VAL A 89 -7.15 18.80 7.79
CA VAL A 89 -6.48 17.56 8.17
C VAL A 89 -6.28 16.68 6.94
N VAL A 90 -5.09 16.11 6.82
CA VAL A 90 -4.82 14.99 5.91
C VAL A 90 -4.22 13.82 6.69
N TYR A 91 -4.47 12.60 6.23
CA TYR A 91 -3.92 11.41 6.84
C TYR A 91 -2.61 11.02 6.17
N ARG A 92 -1.56 10.76 6.94
CA ARG A 92 -0.22 10.50 6.43
C ARG A 92 0.19 9.06 6.70
N LEU A 93 0.46 8.30 5.65
CA LEU A 93 1.11 7.01 5.75
C LEU A 93 2.55 7.20 6.24
N ASN A 94 3.00 6.32 7.12
CA ASN A 94 4.36 6.28 7.63
C ASN A 94 4.94 4.89 7.42
N GLY A 95 5.69 4.74 6.32
CA GLY A 95 6.13 3.46 5.79
C GLY A 95 4.96 2.65 5.24
N ARG A 96 5.14 1.32 5.27
CA ARG A 96 4.08 0.35 5.01
C ARG A 96 3.02 0.42 6.12
N VAL A 97 1.77 0.54 5.71
CA VAL A 97 0.60 0.40 6.59
C VAL A 97 -0.21 -0.80 6.14
N ASP A 98 -0.48 -1.72 7.05
CA ASP A 98 -1.27 -2.93 6.77
C ASP A 98 -2.66 -2.81 7.39
N VAL A 99 -3.70 -3.08 6.62
CA VAL A 99 -5.07 -3.30 7.12
C VAL A 99 -5.20 -4.79 7.38
N GLY A 100 -5.13 -5.15 8.66
CA GLY A 100 -5.20 -6.53 9.11
C GLY A 100 -3.91 -7.32 8.89
N VAL A 101 -3.99 -8.61 9.25
CA VAL A 101 -2.96 -9.61 9.03
C VAL A 101 -3.57 -10.70 8.15
N ASP A 102 -2.81 -11.12 7.15
CA ASP A 102 -3.20 -12.12 6.16
C ASP A 102 -3.81 -13.37 6.82
N THR A 103 -5.03 -13.73 6.41
CA THR A 103 -5.74 -14.92 6.90
C THR A 103 -5.32 -16.21 6.19
N GLY A 104 -4.36 -16.15 5.26
CA GLY A 104 -3.94 -17.30 4.48
C GLY A 104 -4.86 -17.58 3.29
N ALA A 105 -4.41 -18.48 2.43
CA ALA A 105 -5.11 -18.83 1.18
C ALA A 105 -6.42 -19.60 1.41
N ASP A 106 -6.54 -20.30 2.53
CA ASP A 106 -7.75 -21.00 2.97
C ASP A 106 -8.58 -20.16 3.98
N GLY A 107 -8.09 -18.96 4.33
CA GLY A 107 -8.73 -18.08 5.31
C GLY A 107 -8.59 -18.54 6.77
N THR A 108 -7.78 -19.55 7.08
CA THR A 108 -7.70 -20.15 8.43
C THR A 108 -6.37 -19.92 9.17
N ASP A 109 -5.47 -19.07 8.66
CA ASP A 109 -4.19 -18.80 9.33
C ASP A 109 -4.42 -18.31 10.77
N PRO A 110 -3.93 -19.03 11.81
CA PRO A 110 -4.13 -18.65 13.20
C PRO A 110 -3.42 -17.35 13.59
N ALA A 111 -2.44 -16.88 12.80
CA ALA A 111 -1.82 -15.57 12.95
C ALA A 111 -2.60 -14.45 12.24
N GLY A 112 -3.58 -14.81 11.40
CA GLY A 112 -4.43 -13.89 10.66
C GLY A 112 -5.31 -13.03 11.56
N SER A 113 -5.59 -11.81 11.12
CA SER A 113 -6.41 -10.86 11.86
C SER A 113 -7.15 -9.94 10.90
N VAL A 114 -8.47 -10.09 10.85
CA VAL A 114 -9.32 -9.29 9.97
C VAL A 114 -9.47 -7.86 10.50
N ALA A 115 -9.30 -6.89 9.62
CA ALA A 115 -9.51 -5.48 9.90
C ALA A 115 -10.34 -4.80 8.81
N SER A 116 -10.80 -3.58 9.09
CA SER A 116 -11.55 -2.77 8.13
C SER A 116 -11.05 -1.33 8.17
N LEU A 117 -10.68 -0.79 7.01
CA LEU A 117 -10.35 0.62 6.84
C LEU A 117 -11.53 1.33 6.19
N VAL A 118 -12.22 2.17 6.94
CA VAL A 118 -13.34 2.97 6.44
C VAL A 118 -12.86 4.39 6.20
N ILE A 119 -13.13 4.94 5.02
CA ILE A 119 -12.66 6.27 4.62
C ILE A 119 -13.87 7.13 4.23
N GLU A 120 -14.09 8.22 4.97
CA GLU A 120 -15.19 9.14 4.70
C GLU A 120 -14.97 9.92 3.38
N PRO A 121 -16.05 10.34 2.69
CA PRO A 121 -15.94 11.19 1.51
C PRO A 121 -15.13 12.48 1.77
N GLY A 122 -14.30 12.87 0.81
CA GLY A 122 -13.47 14.08 0.89
C GLY A 122 -12.19 13.94 1.70
N VAL A 123 -11.91 12.77 2.29
CA VAL A 123 -10.64 12.52 2.97
C VAL A 123 -9.48 12.48 1.99
N THR A 124 -8.37 13.10 2.38
CA THR A 124 -7.07 13.00 1.69
C THR A 124 -6.09 12.18 2.51
N ILE A 125 -5.47 11.20 1.85
CA ILE A 125 -4.40 10.35 2.37
C ILE A 125 -3.14 10.64 1.57
N ILE A 126 -2.00 10.77 2.26
CA ILE A 126 -0.71 11.08 1.64
C ILE A 126 0.36 10.05 1.98
N GLY A 127 1.20 9.71 1.01
CA GLY A 127 2.55 9.18 1.23
C GLY A 127 3.56 10.33 1.26
N ALA A 128 4.43 10.38 2.26
CA ALA A 128 5.46 11.41 2.38
C ALA A 128 6.77 11.03 1.68
N THR A 129 7.01 9.74 1.49
CA THR A 129 8.17 9.18 0.80
C THR A 129 7.73 8.07 -0.14
N GLY A 130 8.61 7.73 -1.09
CA GLY A 130 8.43 6.59 -1.98
C GLY A 130 8.10 5.26 -1.27
N GLN A 131 8.60 5.08 -0.05
CA GLN A 131 8.40 3.86 0.75
C GLN A 131 7.08 3.84 1.54
N ASP A 132 6.23 4.85 1.38
CA ASP A 132 4.93 4.91 2.03
C ASP A 132 3.87 4.28 1.13
N TYR A 133 3.20 3.22 1.61
CA TYR A 133 2.16 2.52 0.86
C TYR A 133 1.19 1.80 1.79
N LEU A 134 -0.01 1.55 1.28
CA LEU A 134 -1.09 0.88 1.98
C LEU A 134 -1.25 -0.54 1.45
N VAL A 135 -1.35 -1.52 2.34
CA VAL A 135 -1.66 -2.92 2.02
C VAL A 135 -2.94 -3.32 2.73
N VAL A 136 -3.92 -3.85 2.00
CA VAL A 136 -5.10 -4.50 2.57
C VAL A 136 -4.89 -6.00 2.47
N ALA A 137 -4.72 -6.66 3.63
CA ALA A 137 -4.45 -8.08 3.69
C ALA A 137 -5.70 -8.91 3.33
N ARG A 138 -5.50 -10.16 2.89
CA ARG A 138 -6.60 -11.10 2.67
C ARG A 138 -7.48 -11.22 3.91
N GLY A 139 -8.78 -11.35 3.68
CA GLY A 139 -9.82 -11.34 4.72
C GLY A 139 -10.14 -9.95 5.28
N SER A 140 -9.34 -8.91 5.00
CA SER A 140 -9.58 -7.54 5.44
C SER A 140 -10.21 -6.67 4.36
N THR A 141 -10.78 -5.53 4.75
CA THR A 141 -11.58 -4.67 3.85
C THR A 141 -11.12 -3.22 3.84
N ILE A 142 -11.29 -2.57 2.68
CA ILE A 142 -11.23 -1.10 2.54
C ILE A 142 -12.55 -0.55 1.99
N GLU A 143 -13.19 0.34 2.74
CA GLU A 143 -14.44 1.00 2.37
C GLU A 143 -14.18 2.48 2.07
N ALA A 144 -13.77 2.78 0.84
CA ALA A 144 -13.53 4.14 0.36
C ALA A 144 -14.68 4.58 -0.54
N ALA A 145 -15.76 5.08 0.08
CA ALA A 145 -17.02 5.36 -0.60
C ALA A 145 -17.25 6.86 -0.83
N GLY A 146 -16.33 7.52 -1.54
CA GLY A 146 -16.40 8.94 -1.89
C GLY A 146 -17.63 9.31 -2.72
N THR A 147 -17.72 10.60 -3.09
CA THR A 147 -18.78 11.15 -3.96
C THR A 147 -18.18 12.01 -5.07
N ALA A 148 -18.92 12.25 -6.16
CA ALA A 148 -18.48 13.13 -7.24
C ALA A 148 -18.06 14.54 -6.76
N THR A 149 -18.71 15.05 -5.71
CA THR A 149 -18.43 16.37 -5.12
C THR A 149 -17.42 16.33 -3.98
N GLN A 150 -17.15 15.15 -3.41
CA GLN A 150 -16.21 14.94 -2.32
C GLN A 150 -15.46 13.62 -2.57
N PRO A 151 -14.55 13.60 -3.57
CA PRO A 151 -13.77 12.41 -3.86
C PRO A 151 -12.80 12.13 -2.71
N ILE A 152 -12.45 10.86 -2.53
CA ILE A 152 -11.36 10.45 -1.64
C ILE A 152 -10.07 10.54 -2.45
N THR A 153 -9.03 11.17 -1.92
CA THR A 153 -7.77 11.39 -2.64
C THR A 153 -6.61 10.69 -1.95
N PHE A 154 -5.88 9.86 -2.69
CA PHE A 154 -4.57 9.36 -2.31
C PHE A 154 -3.50 10.04 -3.17
N THR A 155 -2.53 10.67 -2.53
CA THR A 155 -1.49 11.44 -3.24
C THR A 155 -0.17 11.47 -2.45
N SER A 156 0.79 12.29 -2.88
CA SER A 156 2.05 12.50 -2.17
C SER A 156 2.01 13.76 -1.29
N ALA A 157 2.89 13.85 -0.30
CA ALA A 157 3.12 15.09 0.45
C ALA A 157 3.59 16.22 -0.48
N ALA A 158 4.45 15.90 -1.44
CA ALA A 158 5.00 16.86 -2.39
C ALA A 158 3.90 17.47 -3.29
N ASP A 159 2.87 16.71 -3.65
CA ASP A 159 1.70 17.21 -4.38
C ASP A 159 0.92 18.25 -3.56
N ILE A 160 0.71 17.99 -2.26
CA ILE A 160 0.06 18.96 -1.37
C ILE A 160 0.93 20.20 -1.16
N GLU A 161 2.25 20.04 -1.06
CA GLU A 161 3.20 21.16 -0.99
C GLU A 161 3.13 22.04 -2.23
N ARG A 162 3.17 21.44 -3.43
CA ARG A 162 3.08 22.17 -4.70
C ARG A 162 1.76 22.91 -4.87
N GLN A 163 0.64 22.28 -4.53
CA GLN A 163 -0.69 22.92 -4.61
C GLN A 163 -0.84 24.10 -3.64
N ASN A 164 -0.07 24.12 -2.55
CA ASN A 164 -0.05 25.20 -1.57
C ASN A 164 1.04 26.24 -1.84
N ASP A 165 1.82 26.09 -2.90
CA ASP A 165 2.81 27.09 -3.29
C ASP A 165 2.11 28.37 -3.81
N SER A 166 2.66 29.51 -3.43
CA SER A 166 2.24 30.82 -3.93
C SER A 166 2.52 31.03 -5.41
N ASP A 167 3.44 30.28 -6.00
CA ASP A 167 3.72 30.27 -7.44
C ASP A 167 3.08 29.03 -8.10
N PRO A 168 1.97 29.20 -8.85
CA PRO A 168 1.28 28.09 -9.50
C PRO A 168 2.14 27.36 -10.55
N SER A 169 3.24 27.96 -11.01
CA SER A 169 4.15 27.31 -11.95
C SER A 169 4.99 26.21 -11.31
N ASN A 170 5.03 26.13 -9.97
CA ASN A 170 5.67 25.03 -9.25
C ASN A 170 4.79 23.77 -9.17
N ASP A 171 3.48 23.90 -9.42
CA ASP A 171 2.61 22.76 -9.66
C ASP A 171 2.76 22.27 -11.10
N LEU A 172 3.76 21.42 -11.34
CA LEU A 172 3.96 20.78 -12.65
C LEU A 172 2.95 19.64 -12.91
N GLY A 173 1.96 19.45 -12.04
CA GLY A 173 0.91 18.45 -12.20
C GLY A 173 1.46 17.03 -12.35
N GLU A 174 0.87 16.28 -13.28
CA GLU A 174 1.09 14.83 -13.48
C GLU A 174 2.49 14.43 -13.99
N THR A 175 3.45 15.36 -14.12
CA THR A 175 4.81 15.03 -14.57
C THR A 175 5.66 14.33 -13.52
N PHE A 176 5.18 14.27 -12.26
CA PHE A 176 5.86 13.62 -11.16
C PHE A 176 5.18 12.29 -10.82
N ASP A 177 5.93 11.20 -10.85
CA ASP A 177 5.52 9.85 -10.47
C ASP A 177 6.47 9.26 -9.43
N GLY A 178 6.04 8.18 -8.79
CA GLY A 178 6.85 7.50 -7.78
C GLY A 178 7.14 8.34 -6.53
N GLU A 179 6.28 9.30 -6.19
CA GLU A 179 6.46 10.09 -4.97
C GLU A 179 6.01 9.31 -3.72
N TRP A 180 5.25 8.23 -3.91
CA TRP A 180 4.85 7.24 -2.91
C TRP A 180 4.54 5.88 -3.57
N GLY A 181 4.41 4.82 -2.77
CA GLY A 181 4.30 3.46 -3.29
C GLY A 181 2.94 3.16 -3.92
N GLY A 182 1.84 3.44 -3.24
CA GLY A 182 0.49 3.21 -3.76
C GLY A 182 -0.39 2.39 -2.82
N ILE A 183 -1.45 1.82 -3.38
CA ILE A 183 -2.41 0.98 -2.67
C ILE A 183 -2.33 -0.45 -3.21
N VAL A 184 -2.17 -1.41 -2.32
CA VAL A 184 -2.19 -2.83 -2.61
C VAL A 184 -3.40 -3.45 -1.91
N ILE A 185 -4.24 -4.15 -2.66
CA ILE A 185 -5.38 -4.89 -2.09
C ILE A 185 -5.22 -6.36 -2.48
N LEU A 186 -5.21 -7.23 -1.47
CA LEU A 186 -4.96 -8.66 -1.61
C LEU A 186 -6.25 -9.43 -1.32
N GLY A 187 -6.78 -10.10 -2.34
CA GLY A 187 -7.96 -10.94 -2.25
C GLY A 187 -7.63 -12.43 -2.17
N SER A 188 -8.65 -13.21 -1.84
CA SER A 188 -8.61 -14.67 -1.65
C SER A 188 -9.22 -15.44 -2.82
N ALA A 189 -9.52 -14.78 -3.95
CA ALA A 189 -10.23 -15.43 -5.05
C ALA A 189 -9.39 -16.49 -5.79
N PRO A 190 -10.05 -17.50 -6.38
CA PRO A 190 -9.43 -18.50 -7.24
C PRO A 190 -8.58 -17.89 -8.35
N GLN A 191 -7.38 -18.44 -8.52
CA GLN A 191 -6.40 -17.95 -9.49
C GLN A 191 -5.61 -19.09 -10.14
N ASN A 192 -4.96 -18.81 -11.28
CA ASN A 192 -4.25 -19.80 -12.12
C ASN A 192 -2.73 -19.59 -12.18
N ARG A 193 -2.19 -18.80 -11.25
CA ARG A 193 -0.79 -18.41 -11.16
C ARG A 193 -0.27 -18.63 -9.73
N CYS A 194 -0.34 -19.87 -9.25
CA CYS A 194 0.15 -20.20 -7.92
C CYS A 194 1.69 -20.23 -7.86
N LEU A 195 2.23 -20.07 -6.64
CA LEU A 195 3.57 -20.54 -6.30
C LEU A 195 3.69 -22.04 -6.62
N SER A 196 4.90 -22.47 -7.02
CA SER A 196 5.17 -23.81 -7.54
C SER A 196 4.63 -24.92 -6.62
N GLY A 197 3.88 -25.86 -7.20
CA GLY A 197 3.40 -27.07 -6.51
C GLY A 197 1.92 -27.06 -6.10
N SER A 198 1.21 -25.94 -6.24
CA SER A 198 -0.22 -25.85 -5.92
C SER A 198 -1.09 -26.05 -7.16
N ALA A 199 -2.25 -26.69 -7.00
CA ALA A 199 -3.26 -26.78 -8.05
C ALA A 199 -3.93 -25.41 -8.25
N TYR A 200 -4.39 -25.11 -9.46
CA TYR A 200 -5.08 -23.85 -9.74
C TYR A 200 -6.45 -23.80 -9.06
N GLY A 201 -6.84 -22.62 -8.57
CA GLY A 201 -8.16 -22.37 -7.98
C GLY A 201 -8.44 -23.12 -6.67
N THR A 202 -7.40 -23.54 -5.95
CA THR A 202 -7.52 -24.21 -4.64
C THR A 202 -7.14 -23.29 -3.49
N ASP A 203 -7.52 -23.70 -2.28
CA ASP A 203 -7.16 -23.13 -0.96
C ASP A 203 -5.65 -23.04 -0.68
N THR A 204 -4.84 -23.63 -1.55
CA THR A 204 -3.37 -23.64 -1.52
C THR A 204 -2.77 -22.77 -2.61
N CYS A 205 -3.57 -22.29 -3.56
CA CYS A 205 -3.13 -21.51 -4.72
C CYS A 205 -2.96 -20.03 -4.38
N GLN A 206 -1.77 -19.66 -3.93
CA GLN A 206 -1.43 -18.26 -3.66
C GLN A 206 -0.22 -17.77 -4.45
N GLN A 207 -0.06 -16.45 -4.53
CA GLN A 207 1.04 -15.77 -5.21
C GLN A 207 1.48 -14.51 -4.45
N ARG A 208 2.74 -14.12 -4.64
CA ARG A 208 3.27 -12.83 -4.14
C ARG A 208 2.88 -11.71 -5.09
N ILE A 209 2.36 -10.61 -4.54
CA ILE A 209 2.25 -9.36 -5.30
C ILE A 209 3.65 -8.81 -5.57
N GLU A 210 3.84 -8.23 -6.75
CA GLU A 210 5.05 -7.49 -7.07
C GLU A 210 5.20 -6.25 -6.16
N GLY A 211 6.44 -5.80 -5.96
CA GLY A 211 6.82 -4.64 -5.13
C GLY A 211 6.95 -4.91 -3.62
N VAL A 212 6.17 -5.84 -3.04
CA VAL A 212 6.07 -5.99 -1.58
C VAL A 212 6.68 -7.32 -1.11
N THR A 213 7.86 -7.24 -0.51
CA THR A 213 8.71 -8.42 -0.21
C THR A 213 9.10 -8.57 1.27
N SER A 214 8.70 -7.64 2.14
CA SER A 214 9.07 -7.70 3.56
C SER A 214 7.99 -7.12 4.49
N PRO A 215 7.20 -7.99 5.16
CA PRO A 215 6.93 -9.38 4.76
C PRO A 215 6.30 -9.46 3.36
N ASP A 216 6.32 -10.64 2.73
CA ASP A 216 5.60 -10.87 1.48
C ASP A 216 4.13 -10.48 1.62
N ALA A 217 3.56 -9.91 0.56
CA ALA A 217 2.12 -9.71 0.42
C ALA A 217 1.54 -10.79 -0.50
N LEU A 218 0.77 -11.71 0.08
CA LEU A 218 0.22 -12.87 -0.61
C LEU A 218 -1.24 -12.64 -1.00
N TYR A 219 -1.62 -13.10 -2.18
CA TYR A 219 -3.00 -13.13 -2.68
C TYR A 219 -3.36 -14.50 -3.25
N GLY A 220 -4.66 -14.73 -3.47
CA GLY A 220 -5.20 -15.97 -4.00
C GLY A 220 -5.70 -16.92 -2.92
N GLY A 221 -6.51 -17.88 -3.33
CA GLY A 221 -7.20 -18.85 -2.48
C GLY A 221 -8.24 -19.59 -3.30
N ASP A 222 -9.27 -20.14 -2.65
CA ASP A 222 -10.43 -20.76 -3.29
C ASP A 222 -11.75 -20.01 -3.06
N ASP A 223 -11.72 -18.85 -2.41
CA ASP A 223 -12.93 -18.10 -2.08
C ASP A 223 -13.44 -17.29 -3.28
N ALA A 224 -14.33 -17.89 -4.07
CA ALA A 224 -14.96 -17.23 -5.22
C ALA A 224 -15.85 -16.03 -4.82
N ASP A 225 -16.25 -15.95 -3.56
CA ASP A 225 -17.13 -14.90 -3.01
C ASP A 225 -16.33 -13.83 -2.24
N ASP A 226 -14.99 -13.82 -2.35
CA ASP A 226 -14.12 -12.88 -1.66
C ASP A 226 -14.51 -11.41 -1.90
N TYR A 227 -14.62 -10.67 -0.80
CA TYR A 227 -14.94 -9.25 -0.77
C TYR A 227 -13.89 -8.49 0.04
N SER A 228 -12.98 -7.80 -0.66
CA SER A 228 -11.95 -6.97 -0.01
C SER A 228 -12.28 -5.48 0.03
N GLY A 229 -13.52 -5.09 -0.29
CA GLY A 229 -14.03 -3.72 -0.10
C GLY A 229 -14.61 -3.00 -1.33
N THR A 230 -14.73 -1.68 -1.21
CA THR A 230 -15.29 -0.76 -2.23
C THR A 230 -14.37 0.44 -2.43
N LEU A 231 -14.09 0.79 -3.70
CA LEU A 231 -13.48 2.06 -4.09
C LEU A 231 -14.46 2.82 -5.00
N ARG A 232 -15.01 3.92 -4.51
CA ARG A 232 -15.94 4.77 -5.26
C ARG A 232 -15.52 6.24 -5.18
N TYR A 233 -15.44 6.91 -6.33
CA TYR A 233 -14.93 8.29 -6.44
C TYR A 233 -13.58 8.46 -5.72
N VAL A 234 -12.65 7.55 -6.02
CA VAL A 234 -11.29 7.56 -5.49
C VAL A 234 -10.35 8.11 -6.56
N ILE A 235 -9.52 9.07 -6.17
CA ILE A 235 -8.47 9.67 -6.98
C ILE A 235 -7.13 9.18 -6.45
N VAL A 236 -6.27 8.69 -7.33
CA VAL A 236 -4.89 8.29 -6.99
C VAL A 236 -3.93 9.06 -7.89
N LYS A 237 -2.99 9.78 -7.29
CA LYS A 237 -1.99 10.62 -7.99
C LYS A 237 -0.58 10.30 -7.51
N HIS A 238 0.41 10.48 -8.39
CA HIS A 238 1.86 10.45 -8.08
C HIS A 238 2.38 9.19 -7.38
N ALA A 239 1.60 8.12 -7.38
CA ALA A 239 2.04 6.80 -6.92
C ALA A 239 2.97 6.17 -7.96
N GLY A 240 3.60 5.05 -7.64
CA GLY A 240 4.45 4.34 -8.60
C GLY A 240 5.89 4.11 -8.16
N PHE A 241 6.20 4.22 -6.85
CA PHE A 241 7.59 4.17 -6.43
C PHE A 241 8.16 2.75 -6.55
N GLU A 242 9.40 2.69 -7.00
CA GLU A 242 10.21 1.47 -7.09
C GLU A 242 10.62 1.01 -5.68
N LEU A 243 9.86 0.06 -5.10
CA LEU A 243 10.12 -0.43 -3.74
C LEU A 243 11.37 -1.32 -3.67
N THR A 244 11.68 -2.05 -4.74
CA THR A 244 12.93 -2.81 -4.92
C THR A 244 13.37 -2.69 -6.38
N THR A 245 14.65 -2.93 -6.68
CA THR A 245 15.19 -2.82 -8.05
C THR A 245 14.31 -3.53 -9.09
N ASP A 246 13.91 -2.79 -10.12
CA ASP A 246 13.02 -3.17 -11.23
C ASP A 246 11.63 -3.66 -10.78
N ASN A 247 11.13 -3.19 -9.63
CA ASN A 247 9.89 -3.68 -9.02
C ASN A 247 9.06 -2.52 -8.45
N GLU A 248 8.37 -1.81 -9.33
CA GLU A 248 7.49 -0.70 -8.96
C GLU A 248 6.10 -1.18 -8.55
N LEU A 249 5.56 -0.58 -7.48
CA LEU A 249 4.13 -0.67 -7.26
C LEU A 249 3.42 0.10 -8.37
N ASN A 250 2.38 -0.49 -8.95
CA ASN A 250 1.48 0.27 -9.80
C ASN A 250 0.58 1.09 -8.88
N GLY A 251 0.29 2.35 -9.21
CA GLY A 251 -0.37 3.28 -8.27
C GLY A 251 -1.60 2.72 -7.54
N ILE A 252 -2.33 1.80 -8.16
CA ILE A 252 -3.12 0.77 -7.46
C ILE A 252 -2.74 -0.62 -8.01
N ALA A 253 -2.51 -1.58 -7.11
CA ALA A 253 -2.26 -2.99 -7.43
C ALA A 253 -3.33 -3.92 -6.82
N PHE A 254 -3.80 -4.88 -7.61
CA PHE A 254 -4.80 -5.87 -7.21
C PHE A 254 -4.31 -7.30 -7.49
N GLY A 255 -4.35 -8.17 -6.48
CA GLY A 255 -4.11 -9.62 -6.62
C GLY A 255 -5.26 -10.46 -6.09
N GLY A 256 -5.67 -11.50 -6.83
CA GLY A 256 -6.60 -12.54 -6.34
C GLY A 256 -8.08 -12.15 -6.26
N PHE A 257 -8.66 -11.63 -7.34
CA PHE A 257 -10.07 -11.20 -7.39
C PHE A 257 -10.86 -11.85 -8.53
N PHE A 258 -12.18 -12.00 -8.34
CA PHE A 258 -13.13 -12.34 -9.39
C PHE A 258 -13.84 -11.06 -9.89
N LEU A 259 -13.84 -10.81 -11.21
CA LEU A 259 -14.61 -9.71 -11.82
C LEU A 259 -15.66 -10.30 -12.76
N VAL A 260 -16.93 -10.01 -12.50
CA VAL A 260 -18.00 -10.20 -13.50
C VAL A 260 -18.05 -8.93 -14.34
N PRO A 261 -17.82 -8.97 -15.67
CA PRO A 261 -18.06 -7.80 -16.50
C PRO A 261 -19.57 -7.55 -16.57
N HIS A 262 -19.93 -6.27 -16.50
CA HIS A 262 -21.28 -5.70 -16.49
C HIS A 262 -21.92 -5.56 -15.10
N ALA A 263 -22.02 -4.29 -14.69
CA ALA A 263 -22.74 -3.85 -13.51
C ALA A 263 -24.20 -4.33 -13.53
N GLU A 264 -24.66 -4.69 -12.33
CA GLU A 264 -26.03 -5.03 -11.94
C GLU A 264 -26.50 -6.46 -12.23
N VAL A 265 -25.89 -7.46 -11.55
CA VAL A 265 -26.60 -8.60 -10.94
C VAL A 265 -25.87 -9.02 -9.66
N THR A 266 -26.65 -9.30 -8.62
CA THR A 266 -26.28 -9.60 -7.24
C THR A 266 -25.42 -10.87 -7.09
N ALA A 267 -24.10 -10.71 -7.07
CA ALA A 267 -23.10 -11.54 -6.38
C ALA A 267 -21.83 -10.68 -6.28
N ARG A 268 -21.45 -10.21 -5.07
CA ARG A 268 -20.59 -9.01 -4.92
C ARG A 268 -19.14 -9.35 -4.64
N ALA A 269 -18.34 -9.45 -5.69
CA ALA A 269 -16.91 -9.18 -5.65
C ALA A 269 -16.62 -7.68 -5.92
N PHE A 270 -15.48 -7.18 -5.45
CA PHE A 270 -14.98 -5.79 -5.42
C PHE A 270 -15.70 -4.76 -6.34
N GLN A 271 -16.39 -3.78 -5.74
CA GLN A 271 -17.23 -2.83 -6.47
C GLN A 271 -16.51 -1.49 -6.72
N ILE A 272 -15.98 -1.30 -7.93
CA ILE A 272 -15.39 -0.01 -8.36
C ILE A 272 -16.45 0.83 -9.05
N HIS A 273 -16.68 2.06 -8.56
CA HIS A 273 -17.41 3.07 -9.34
C HIS A 273 -16.52 4.31 -9.50
N ASP A 274 -16.13 4.62 -10.74
CA ASP A 274 -15.37 5.82 -11.08
C ASP A 274 -14.06 5.99 -10.27
N VAL A 275 -13.01 5.28 -10.68
CA VAL A 275 -11.64 5.52 -10.20
C VAL A 275 -10.87 6.29 -11.28
N LEU A 276 -10.29 7.43 -10.89
CA LEU A 276 -9.43 8.24 -11.76
C LEU A 276 -7.99 8.08 -11.30
N ILE A 277 -7.16 7.47 -12.14
CA ILE A 277 -5.72 7.31 -11.91
C ILE A 277 -4.99 8.24 -12.87
N LEU A 278 -4.22 9.15 -12.30
CA LEU A 278 -3.45 10.14 -13.06
C LEU A 278 -1.97 9.74 -12.96
N SER A 279 -1.46 9.15 -14.05
CA SER A 279 -0.06 8.75 -14.22
C SER A 279 0.38 9.04 -15.66
N ALA A 280 1.62 9.50 -15.83
CA ALA A 280 2.16 10.19 -17.01
C ALA A 280 2.25 9.39 -18.32
N ARG A 281 1.43 8.36 -18.55
CA ARG A 281 1.32 7.68 -19.86
C ARG A 281 -0.08 7.43 -20.41
N ARG A 282 -1.15 7.92 -19.77
CA ARG A 282 -2.50 8.09 -20.35
C ARG A 282 -3.47 8.49 -19.23
N VAL A 283 -4.33 9.49 -19.48
CA VAL A 283 -5.56 9.66 -18.70
C VAL A 283 -6.47 8.46 -19.02
N LEU A 284 -6.45 7.43 -18.19
CA LEU A 284 -7.36 6.29 -18.31
C LEU A 284 -8.51 6.48 -17.32
N ARG A 285 -9.66 6.95 -17.83
CA ARG A 285 -10.93 6.73 -17.13
C ARG A 285 -11.18 5.22 -17.16
N ILE A 286 -11.04 4.60 -15.98
CA ILE A 286 -11.13 3.15 -15.74
C ILE A 286 -10.16 2.36 -16.61
N VAL A 287 -8.93 2.18 -16.12
CA VAL A 287 -8.17 0.94 -16.36
C VAL A 287 -7.43 0.59 -15.07
N VAL A 288 -7.74 -0.60 -14.55
CA VAL A 288 -6.97 -1.28 -13.52
C VAL A 288 -5.50 -1.32 -13.97
N VAL A 289 -4.60 -0.64 -13.25
CA VAL A 289 -3.21 -0.43 -13.70
C VAL A 289 -2.44 -1.75 -13.77
N LYS A 290 -2.80 -2.73 -12.93
CA LYS A 290 -2.42 -4.13 -13.11
C LYS A 290 -3.39 -5.03 -12.35
N LEU A 291 -4.08 -5.92 -13.07
CA LEU A 291 -4.85 -7.03 -12.49
C LEU A 291 -4.03 -8.30 -12.71
N GLU A 292 -3.56 -8.93 -11.63
CA GLU A 292 -2.75 -10.16 -11.76
C GLU A 292 -3.57 -11.47 -11.74
N ALA A 293 -4.90 -11.40 -11.75
CA ALA A 293 -5.77 -12.56 -11.88
C ALA A 293 -6.19 -12.76 -13.35
N ARG A 294 -5.64 -13.78 -14.04
CA ARG A 294 -6.28 -14.29 -15.28
C ARG A 294 -7.46 -15.16 -14.88
N ILE A 295 -8.65 -14.57 -14.90
CA ILE A 295 -9.95 -15.18 -14.62
C ILE A 295 -10.12 -16.48 -15.42
N PHE A 296 -10.57 -17.56 -14.77
CA PHE A 296 -11.10 -18.75 -15.44
C PHE A 296 -12.33 -18.34 -16.27
N LEU A 297 -12.16 -18.16 -17.57
CA LEU A 297 -13.27 -18.18 -18.53
C LEU A 297 -13.29 -19.56 -19.21
N GLU A 298 -13.72 -20.60 -18.49
CA GLU A 298 -14.04 -21.87 -19.14
C GLU A 298 -15.39 -22.42 -18.65
N ASN A 299 -16.38 -22.28 -19.53
CA ASN A 299 -17.56 -23.13 -19.72
C ASN A 299 -18.58 -23.23 -18.59
N VAL A 300 -19.41 -22.19 -18.43
CA VAL A 300 -20.80 -22.38 -17.97
C VAL A 300 -21.66 -22.59 -19.22
N PRO A 301 -22.35 -23.74 -19.37
CA PRO A 301 -23.23 -23.95 -20.52
C PRO A 301 -24.45 -23.03 -20.45
N ILE A 302 -24.83 -22.51 -21.61
CA ILE A 302 -26.06 -21.74 -21.90
C ILE A 302 -27.33 -22.46 -21.44
#